data_AF-A0A8K0MY73-F1
#
_entry.id   AF-A0A8K0MY73-F1
#
_cell.length_a   1.000
_cell.length_b   1.000
_cell.length_c   1.000
_cell.angle_alpha   90.00
_cell.angle_beta   90.00
_cell.angle_gamma   90.00
#
_symmetry.space_group_name_H-M   'P 1'
#
loop_
_entity.id
_entity.type
_entity.pdbx_description
1 polymer ?
#
loop_
_entity_poly.entity_id
_entity_poly.type
_entity_poly.pdbx_seq_one_letter_code
_entity_poly.pdbx_strand_id
1 'polypeptide(L)'
;MSPEIIFISVLLGLAFVVGEAQPIINVLDHGAVGDGKRDDTQGFLKAWDAACLDSRSPTLVIPPGKTFLLSQISFEGPCNSSIHVQVGGNIVAPNKLWTSELVNWISFRNVNNLTIDGSGQIDGQGSIWWDCKNKRTFGISGCNNSRINGLKFINSPGKHLAIHKCSWVHIKGLNIAAPADSPNTDGMYIQNSEHVEVSDTIIGTGDDCIAIGTGSSDVNMTGITCGPGHGISETVACSGIVLESIGIALDPAAKGDRPTSYCLNAQGSKVGEVTPDVSCLE
;
A
#
# COMPACT_ATOMS: atom_id res chain seq x y z
N MET A 1 -24.91 67.69 41.85
CA MET A 1 -24.09 66.46 41.86
C MET A 1 -24.51 65.63 40.67
N SER A 2 -23.78 65.73 39.57
CA SER A 2 -23.97 64.94 38.35
C SER A 2 -23.18 63.64 38.45
N PRO A 3 -23.73 62.47 38.10
CA PRO A 3 -22.96 61.23 38.13
C PRO A 3 -22.11 61.13 36.86
N GLU A 4 -20.82 60.82 37.02
CA GLU A 4 -19.95 60.46 35.91
C GLU A 4 -20.20 59.00 35.52
N ILE A 5 -20.57 58.78 34.25
CA ILE A 5 -20.74 57.45 33.68
C ILE A 5 -19.36 56.99 33.17
N ILE A 6 -18.77 56.01 33.85
CA ILE A 6 -17.51 55.38 33.43
C ILE A 6 -17.85 54.34 32.35
N PHE A 7 -17.45 54.60 31.10
CA PHE A 7 -17.49 53.62 30.02
C PHE A 7 -16.31 52.65 30.16
N ILE A 8 -16.58 51.41 30.57
CA ILE A 8 -15.62 50.31 30.51
C ILE A 8 -15.67 49.73 29.09
N SER A 9 -14.68 50.05 28.27
CA SER A 9 -14.47 49.44 26.97
C SER A 9 -13.91 48.02 27.13
N VAL A 10 -14.78 47.02 27.03
CA VAL A 10 -14.38 45.61 26.93
C VAL A 10 -13.87 45.36 25.51
N LEU A 11 -12.54 45.37 25.33
CA LEU A 11 -11.89 44.91 24.10
C LEU A 11 -12.03 43.39 24.03
N LEU A 12 -13.04 42.93 23.29
CA LEU A 12 -13.22 41.53 22.94
C LEU A 12 -12.14 41.15 21.91
N GLY A 13 -10.99 40.68 22.40
CA GLY A 13 -9.93 40.15 21.53
C GLY A 13 -10.42 38.89 20.82
N LEU A 14 -10.69 38.99 19.52
CA LEU A 14 -10.85 37.83 18.64
C LEU A 14 -9.49 37.11 18.58
N ALA A 15 -9.32 36.09 19.41
CA ALA A 15 -8.21 35.16 19.28
C ALA A 15 -8.46 34.31 18.02
N PHE A 16 -7.80 34.67 16.92
CA PHE A 16 -7.73 33.81 15.75
C PHE A 16 -6.91 32.57 16.15
N VAL A 17 -7.57 31.42 16.24
CA VAL A 17 -6.88 30.13 16.28
C VAL A 17 -6.30 29.90 14.89
N VAL A 18 -5.07 30.34 14.67
CA VAL A 18 -4.31 29.97 13.47
C VAL A 18 -3.95 28.50 13.65
N GLY A 19 -4.65 27.61 12.95
CA GLY A 19 -4.24 26.21 12.87
C GLY A 19 -2.84 26.12 12.27
N GLU A 20 -1.90 25.46 12.95
CA GLU A 20 -0.56 25.25 12.41
C GLU A 20 -0.64 24.46 11.10
N ALA A 21 0.04 24.95 10.07
CA ALA A 21 0.10 24.27 8.78
C ALA A 21 0.74 22.88 8.95
N GLN A 22 0.16 21.88 8.29
CA GLN A 22 0.68 20.51 8.26
C GLN A 22 2.11 20.53 7.68
N PRO A 23 3.11 19.97 8.38
CA PRO A 23 4.50 20.02 7.91
C PRO A 23 4.69 19.22 6.62
N ILE A 24 5.42 19.79 5.67
CA ILE A 24 5.84 19.10 4.45
C ILE A 24 7.30 18.73 4.59
N ILE A 25 7.60 17.44 4.48
CA ILE A 25 8.94 16.89 4.64
C ILE A 25 9.33 16.25 3.31
N ASN A 26 10.15 16.95 2.52
CA ASN A 26 10.58 16.46 1.22
C ASN A 26 11.85 15.61 1.37
N VAL A 27 11.88 14.42 0.75
CA VAL A 27 13.05 13.53 0.77
C VAL A 27 14.32 14.21 0.21
N LEU A 28 14.16 15.17 -0.72
CA LEU A 28 15.28 15.92 -1.28
C LEU A 28 15.98 16.81 -0.25
N ASP A 29 15.23 17.39 0.68
CA ASP A 29 15.77 18.24 1.75
C ASP A 29 16.54 17.42 2.80
N HIS A 30 16.43 16.09 2.74
CA HIS A 30 17.06 15.14 3.65
C HIS A 30 18.20 14.36 2.98
N GLY A 31 18.62 14.78 1.79
CA GLY A 31 19.79 14.25 1.09
C GLY A 31 19.49 13.20 0.02
N ALA A 32 18.21 12.90 -0.25
CA ALA A 32 17.86 12.13 -1.44
C ALA A 32 18.07 12.97 -2.71
N VAL A 33 18.29 12.28 -3.81
CA VAL A 33 18.71 12.87 -5.08
C VAL A 33 17.65 12.64 -6.15
N GLY A 34 17.21 11.40 -6.27
CA GLY A 34 16.25 10.99 -7.28
C GLY A 34 16.83 10.87 -8.69
N ASP A 35 18.08 10.40 -8.85
CA ASP A 35 18.73 10.15 -10.15
C ASP A 35 18.67 8.69 -10.63
N GLY A 36 18.08 7.80 -9.84
CA GLY A 36 17.91 6.36 -10.11
C GLY A 36 19.20 5.55 -10.01
N LYS A 37 20.31 6.17 -9.54
CA LYS A 37 21.65 5.56 -9.52
C LYS A 37 22.26 5.58 -8.14
N ARG A 38 22.14 6.70 -7.43
CA ARG A 38 22.63 6.84 -6.06
C ARG A 38 21.63 6.23 -5.09
N ASP A 39 22.16 5.55 -4.08
CA ASP A 39 21.34 4.98 -3.02
C ASP A 39 20.77 6.12 -2.14
N ASP A 40 19.48 6.34 -2.27
CA ASP A 40 18.71 7.38 -1.59
C ASP A 40 18.15 6.90 -0.23
N THR A 41 18.41 5.65 0.18
CA THR A 41 17.86 5.04 1.42
C THR A 41 18.11 5.89 2.66
N GLN A 42 19.31 6.44 2.82
CA GLN A 42 19.64 7.28 3.99
C GLN A 42 18.88 8.62 3.98
N GLY A 43 18.60 9.18 2.81
CA GLY A 43 17.78 10.39 2.70
C GLY A 43 16.33 10.13 3.08
N PHE A 44 15.79 8.98 2.66
CA PHE A 44 14.44 8.55 3.03
C PHE A 44 14.30 8.26 4.52
N LEU A 45 15.27 7.58 5.14
CA LEU A 45 15.25 7.32 6.59
C LEU A 45 15.27 8.62 7.40
N LYS A 46 16.12 9.58 7.04
CA LYS A 46 16.17 10.89 7.71
C LYS A 46 14.86 11.66 7.58
N ALA A 47 14.26 11.66 6.38
CA ALA A 47 12.98 12.29 6.15
C ALA A 47 11.86 11.59 6.94
N TRP A 48 11.89 10.26 7.02
CA TRP A 48 10.95 9.48 7.82
C TRP A 48 11.07 9.78 9.31
N ASP A 49 12.29 9.81 9.86
CA ASP A 49 12.52 10.11 11.27
C ASP A 49 11.96 11.50 11.64
N ALA A 50 12.19 12.49 10.77
CA ALA A 50 11.62 13.84 10.93
C ALA A 50 10.08 13.82 10.90
N ALA A 51 9.47 13.04 10.00
CA ALA A 51 8.02 12.93 9.91
C ALA A 51 7.42 12.18 11.11
N CYS A 52 7.99 11.04 11.48
CA CYS A 52 7.45 10.20 12.52
C CYS A 52 7.52 10.86 13.91
N LEU A 53 8.50 11.74 14.14
CA LEU A 53 8.64 12.53 15.36
C LEU A 53 7.78 13.80 15.40
N ASP A 54 7.20 14.23 14.29
CA ASP A 54 6.36 15.42 14.27
C ASP A 54 4.94 15.10 14.79
N SER A 55 4.42 15.94 15.67
CA SER A 55 3.09 15.78 16.27
C SER A 55 1.97 16.47 15.48
N ARG A 56 2.30 17.12 14.36
CA ARG A 56 1.37 17.96 13.57
C ARG A 56 0.88 17.27 12.30
N SER A 57 0.93 15.94 12.25
CA SER A 57 0.43 15.13 11.14
C SER A 57 1.11 15.42 9.79
N PRO A 58 2.42 15.24 9.68
CA PRO A 58 3.18 15.67 8.51
C PRO A 58 2.90 14.86 7.24
N THR A 59 3.21 15.49 6.10
CA THR A 59 3.29 14.84 4.79
C THR A 59 4.74 14.63 4.39
N LEU A 60 5.17 13.37 4.27
CA LEU A 60 6.42 12.97 3.62
C LEU A 60 6.24 12.97 2.10
N VAL A 61 6.99 13.82 1.39
CA VAL A 61 6.86 14.01 -0.07
C VAL A 61 8.00 13.35 -0.82
N ILE A 62 7.63 12.48 -1.76
CA ILE A 62 8.52 11.88 -2.77
C ILE A 62 8.15 12.53 -4.11
N PRO A 63 8.91 13.54 -4.57
CA PRO A 63 8.45 14.43 -5.62
C PRO A 63 8.39 13.77 -7.01
N PRO A 64 7.47 14.21 -7.89
CA PRO A 64 7.38 13.73 -9.27
C PRO A 64 8.60 14.14 -10.11
N GLY A 65 8.80 13.44 -11.24
CA GLY A 65 9.91 13.71 -12.16
C GLY A 65 11.28 13.22 -11.69
N LYS A 66 11.32 12.43 -10.61
CA LYS A 66 12.51 11.85 -9.99
C LYS A 66 12.41 10.33 -9.93
N THR A 67 13.54 9.65 -9.88
CA THR A 67 13.62 8.20 -9.63
C THR A 67 14.57 7.93 -8.48
N PHE A 68 14.10 7.35 -7.39
CA PHE A 68 14.89 7.11 -6.18
C PHE A 68 15.29 5.64 -6.11
N LEU A 69 16.60 5.37 -6.14
CA LEU A 69 17.10 4.01 -5.92
C LEU A 69 17.21 3.78 -4.41
N LEU A 70 16.49 2.80 -3.89
CA LEU A 70 16.54 2.47 -2.46
C LEU A 70 17.06 1.06 -2.25
N SER A 71 18.09 0.88 -1.42
CA SER A 71 18.32 -0.40 -0.75
C SER A 71 17.11 -0.79 0.12
N GLN A 72 17.06 -2.05 0.57
CA GLN A 72 16.00 -2.52 1.45
C GLN A 72 15.84 -1.62 2.68
N ILE A 73 14.60 -1.23 2.97
CA ILE A 73 14.27 -0.15 3.90
C ILE A 73 13.02 -0.49 4.71
N SER A 74 13.06 -0.13 5.99
CA SER A 74 11.91 -0.23 6.89
C SER A 74 11.66 1.11 7.57
N PHE A 75 10.41 1.56 7.51
CA PHE A 75 9.89 2.76 8.14
C PHE A 75 9.15 2.34 9.41
N GLU A 76 9.78 2.57 10.56
CA GLU A 76 9.30 2.10 11.86
C GLU A 76 8.47 3.19 12.56
N GLY A 77 7.37 2.77 13.18
CA GLY A 77 6.66 3.51 14.22
C GLY A 77 6.92 2.94 15.62
N PRO A 78 6.13 3.35 16.63
CA PRO A 78 4.99 4.27 16.54
C PRO A 78 5.42 5.71 16.25
N CYS A 79 4.58 6.44 15.51
CA CYS A 79 4.78 7.86 15.23
C CYS A 79 3.91 8.74 16.16
N ASN A 80 4.34 9.99 16.34
CA ASN A 80 3.69 10.94 17.25
C ASN A 80 2.34 11.46 16.73
N SER A 81 2.07 11.31 15.44
CA SER A 81 0.83 11.71 14.79
C SER A 81 0.55 10.85 13.55
N SER A 82 -0.56 11.11 12.85
CA SER A 82 -0.88 10.46 11.58
C SER A 82 0.14 10.86 10.51
N ILE A 83 0.56 9.92 9.67
CA ILE A 83 1.55 10.21 8.62
C ILE A 83 0.88 10.10 7.25
N HIS A 84 1.09 11.11 6.41
CA HIS A 84 0.76 11.07 4.99
C HIS A 84 2.06 10.90 4.18
N VAL A 85 2.14 9.88 3.34
CA VAL A 85 3.26 9.66 2.41
C VAL A 85 2.74 9.89 1.00
N GLN A 86 3.22 10.96 0.36
CA GLN A 86 2.82 11.35 -0.98
C GLN A 86 3.88 10.91 -2.00
N VAL A 87 3.57 9.86 -2.75
CA VAL A 87 4.44 9.24 -3.77
C VAL A 87 4.11 9.80 -5.16
N GLY A 88 4.79 10.87 -5.55
CA GLY A 88 4.71 11.44 -6.90
C GLY A 88 5.78 10.92 -7.86
N GLY A 89 6.96 10.56 -7.35
CA GLY A 89 8.10 10.06 -8.13
C GLY A 89 8.13 8.55 -8.31
N ASN A 90 9.19 8.07 -8.95
CA ASN A 90 9.47 6.63 -9.07
C ASN A 90 10.42 6.18 -7.95
N ILE A 91 10.22 4.98 -7.45
CA ILE A 91 11.11 4.30 -6.51
C ILE A 91 11.52 2.99 -7.18
N VAL A 92 12.82 2.72 -7.25
CA VAL A 92 13.36 1.56 -7.97
C VAL A 92 14.28 0.74 -7.06
N ALA A 93 14.16 -0.57 -7.14
CA ALA A 93 14.97 -1.49 -6.34
C ALA A 93 16.37 -1.64 -6.93
N PRO A 94 17.38 -2.08 -6.17
CA PRO A 94 18.68 -2.39 -6.73
C PRO A 94 18.59 -3.66 -7.56
N ASN A 95 19.12 -3.60 -8.79
CA ASN A 95 19.24 -4.76 -9.67
C ASN A 95 20.42 -5.67 -9.26
N LYS A 96 20.36 -6.17 -8.03
CA LYS A 96 21.29 -7.13 -7.43
C LYS A 96 20.55 -7.86 -6.31
N LEU A 97 20.95 -9.08 -6.00
CA LEU A 97 20.38 -9.80 -4.86
C LEU A 97 20.75 -9.07 -3.56
N TRP A 98 19.77 -8.85 -2.69
CA TRP A 98 19.98 -8.25 -1.38
C TRP A 98 20.15 -9.37 -0.35
N THR A 99 21.12 -9.24 0.54
CA THR A 99 21.53 -10.30 1.48
C THR A 99 20.75 -10.29 2.79
N SER A 100 19.72 -9.45 2.91
CA SER A 100 18.99 -9.29 4.17
C SER A 100 17.85 -10.27 4.31
N GLU A 101 17.60 -10.65 5.56
CA GLU A 101 16.57 -11.59 6.00
C GLU A 101 15.15 -11.00 5.94
N LEU A 102 15.02 -9.68 5.75
CA LEU A 102 13.70 -9.09 5.60
C LEU A 102 13.03 -9.58 4.32
N VAL A 103 11.74 -9.89 4.44
CA VAL A 103 10.91 -10.44 3.36
C VAL A 103 10.48 -9.35 2.36
N ASN A 104 10.18 -8.14 2.84
CA ASN A 104 9.77 -7.01 2.02
C ASN A 104 10.97 -6.11 1.68
N TRP A 105 11.03 -5.59 0.46
CA TRP A 105 12.00 -4.57 0.06
C TRP A 105 11.73 -3.24 0.78
N ILE A 106 10.47 -2.78 0.75
CA ILE A 106 10.00 -1.59 1.46
C ILE A 106 8.95 -2.03 2.48
N SER A 107 9.12 -1.66 3.74
CA SER A 107 8.08 -1.90 4.75
C SER A 107 7.75 -0.70 5.62
N PHE A 108 6.47 -0.55 5.96
CA PHE A 108 6.01 0.29 7.06
C PHE A 108 5.57 -0.61 8.22
N ARG A 109 6.01 -0.31 9.43
CA ARG A 109 5.78 -1.18 10.58
C ARG A 109 5.29 -0.40 11.79
N ASN A 110 4.20 -0.87 12.40
CA ASN A 110 3.64 -0.32 13.62
C ASN A 110 3.27 1.18 13.51
N VAL A 111 2.79 1.59 12.33
CA VAL A 111 2.36 2.96 12.05
C VAL A 111 0.84 3.01 11.92
N ASN A 112 0.16 3.57 12.93
CA ASN A 112 -1.28 3.78 12.88
C ASN A 112 -1.61 5.10 12.16
N ASN A 113 -2.79 5.19 11.54
CA ASN A 113 -3.24 6.37 10.80
C ASN A 113 -2.29 6.75 9.65
N LEU A 114 -1.84 5.74 8.89
CA LEU A 114 -0.93 5.89 7.76
C LEU A 114 -1.70 6.03 6.45
N THR A 115 -1.53 7.15 5.75
CA THR A 115 -2.02 7.31 4.37
C THR A 115 -0.84 7.31 3.42
N ILE A 116 -0.87 6.46 2.40
CA ILE A 116 0.12 6.44 1.33
C ILE A 116 -0.66 6.63 0.02
N ASP A 117 -0.40 7.70 -0.71
CA ASP A 117 -1.07 7.94 -1.97
C ASP A 117 -0.17 8.61 -3.00
N GLY A 118 -0.68 8.70 -4.22
CA GLY A 118 -0.03 9.43 -5.31
C GLY A 118 -0.21 8.72 -6.63
N SER A 119 0.63 9.09 -7.60
CA SER A 119 0.64 8.51 -8.95
C SER A 119 1.99 7.91 -9.34
N GLY A 120 2.91 7.87 -8.37
CA GLY A 120 4.25 7.35 -8.53
C GLY A 120 4.28 5.83 -8.71
N GLN A 121 5.45 5.35 -9.15
CA GLN A 121 5.71 3.95 -9.45
C GLN A 121 6.72 3.35 -8.48
N ILE A 122 6.47 2.13 -8.03
CA ILE A 122 7.39 1.31 -7.24
C ILE A 122 7.79 0.11 -8.11
N ASP A 123 9.04 0.10 -8.57
CA ASP A 123 9.59 -0.94 -9.44
C ASP A 123 10.53 -1.86 -8.65
N GLY A 124 10.11 -3.12 -8.46
CA GLY A 124 10.84 -4.12 -7.70
C GLY A 124 12.08 -4.70 -8.41
N GLN A 125 12.26 -4.44 -9.72
CA GLN A 125 13.30 -5.06 -10.56
C GLN A 125 13.43 -6.58 -10.32
N GLY A 126 12.29 -7.27 -10.28
CA GLY A 126 12.15 -8.62 -9.75
C GLY A 126 12.71 -9.76 -10.59
N SER A 127 13.07 -9.54 -11.86
CA SER A 127 13.47 -10.62 -12.78
C SER A 127 14.67 -11.43 -12.30
N ILE A 128 15.60 -10.79 -11.57
CA ILE A 128 16.76 -11.47 -10.97
C ILE A 128 16.39 -12.37 -9.77
N TRP A 129 15.17 -12.23 -9.24
CA TRP A 129 14.67 -12.94 -8.06
C TRP A 129 13.72 -14.08 -8.40
N TRP A 130 13.30 -14.25 -9.65
CA TRP A 130 12.26 -15.24 -9.98
C TRP A 130 12.71 -16.70 -9.78
N ASP A 131 14.02 -16.96 -9.75
CA ASP A 131 14.56 -18.25 -9.31
C ASP A 131 14.64 -18.38 -7.77
N CYS A 132 14.50 -17.27 -7.05
CA CYS A 132 14.59 -17.15 -5.60
C CYS A 132 13.19 -17.03 -4.97
N LYS A 133 12.74 -18.09 -4.29
CA LYS A 133 11.43 -18.06 -3.62
C LYS A 133 11.41 -17.07 -2.45
N ASN A 134 10.25 -16.44 -2.21
CA ASN A 134 9.90 -15.68 -0.99
C ASN A 134 10.49 -14.26 -0.81
N LYS A 135 10.47 -13.41 -1.84
CA LYS A 135 10.68 -11.95 -1.68
C LYS A 135 9.42 -11.17 -2.05
N ARG A 136 9.31 -9.94 -1.54
CA ARG A 136 8.14 -9.07 -1.74
C ARG A 136 8.59 -7.63 -1.95
N THR A 137 7.88 -6.86 -2.77
CA THR A 137 8.20 -5.44 -3.02
C THR A 137 7.81 -4.57 -1.83
N PHE A 138 6.54 -4.58 -1.45
CA PHE A 138 6.01 -3.62 -0.48
C PHE A 138 5.19 -4.31 0.59
N GLY A 139 5.20 -3.79 1.82
CA GLY A 139 4.18 -4.21 2.78
C GLY A 139 4.02 -3.32 4.00
N ILE A 140 2.84 -3.42 4.58
CA ILE A 140 2.51 -2.83 5.88
C ILE A 140 2.34 -3.93 6.92
N SER A 141 2.83 -3.69 8.14
CA SER A 141 2.74 -4.64 9.24
C SER A 141 2.38 -3.95 10.54
N GLY A 142 1.28 -4.32 11.19
CA GLY A 142 0.86 -3.66 12.43
C GLY A 142 0.38 -2.22 12.21
N CYS A 143 -0.06 -1.88 11.00
CA CYS A 143 -0.52 -0.55 10.63
C CYS A 143 -2.05 -0.51 10.61
N ASN A 144 -2.67 0.11 11.62
CA ASN A 144 -4.13 0.20 11.71
C ASN A 144 -4.65 1.53 11.18
N ASN A 145 -5.91 1.56 10.71
CA ASN A 145 -6.53 2.73 10.10
C ASN A 145 -5.67 3.31 8.96
N SER A 146 -5.34 2.46 7.98
CA SER A 146 -4.38 2.79 6.92
C SER A 146 -5.04 2.89 5.55
N ARG A 147 -4.46 3.71 4.67
CA ARG A 147 -4.95 3.94 3.29
C ARG A 147 -3.80 3.81 2.29
N ILE A 148 -3.99 3.08 1.18
CA ILE A 148 -3.02 2.98 0.08
C ILE A 148 -3.73 3.21 -1.25
N ASN A 149 -3.42 4.33 -1.92
CA ASN A 149 -4.23 4.79 -3.06
C ASN A 149 -3.41 5.20 -4.30
N GLY A 150 -3.89 4.86 -5.50
CA GLY A 150 -3.43 5.44 -6.77
C GLY A 150 -2.05 5.00 -7.29
N LEU A 151 -1.30 4.21 -6.51
CA LEU A 151 0.07 3.85 -6.82
C LEU A 151 0.17 2.79 -7.93
N LYS A 152 1.33 2.79 -8.59
CA LYS A 152 1.74 1.73 -9.53
C LYS A 152 2.79 0.83 -8.90
N PHE A 153 2.57 -0.47 -8.89
CA PHE A 153 3.57 -1.47 -8.48
C PHE A 153 3.96 -2.30 -9.69
N ILE A 154 5.25 -2.37 -10.02
CA ILE A 154 5.70 -3.17 -11.16
C ILE A 154 6.87 -4.10 -10.81
N ASN A 155 6.96 -5.21 -11.56
CA ASN A 155 8.10 -6.13 -11.56
C ASN A 155 8.54 -6.55 -10.16
N SER A 156 7.62 -7.01 -9.33
CA SER A 156 7.98 -7.48 -7.99
C SER A 156 8.84 -8.75 -8.05
N PRO A 157 9.80 -8.93 -7.11
CA PRO A 157 10.56 -10.18 -6.98
C PRO A 157 9.70 -11.37 -6.51
N GLY A 158 8.48 -11.09 -6.05
CA GLY A 158 7.45 -12.05 -5.70
C GLY A 158 6.15 -11.27 -5.45
N LYS A 159 5.55 -11.34 -4.26
CA LYS A 159 4.30 -10.60 -3.95
C LYS A 159 4.51 -9.07 -4.01
N HIS A 160 3.65 -8.33 -4.71
CA HIS A 160 3.82 -6.88 -4.87
C HIS A 160 3.49 -6.11 -3.59
N LEU A 161 2.33 -6.37 -2.99
CA LEU A 161 1.86 -5.70 -1.79
C LEU A 161 1.42 -6.72 -0.72
N ALA A 162 2.00 -6.66 0.47
CA ALA A 162 1.64 -7.49 1.61
C ALA A 162 1.00 -6.67 2.75
N ILE A 163 -0.10 -7.17 3.29
CA ILE A 163 -0.81 -6.62 4.45
C ILE A 163 -0.77 -7.65 5.56
N HIS A 164 -0.21 -7.31 6.71
CA HIS A 164 -0.01 -8.24 7.80
C HIS A 164 -0.34 -7.62 9.17
N LYS A 165 -1.19 -8.26 9.99
CA LYS A 165 -1.48 -7.80 11.36
C LYS A 165 -2.06 -6.38 11.37
N CYS A 166 -2.91 -6.08 10.41
CA CYS A 166 -3.54 -4.78 10.25
C CYS A 166 -5.05 -4.87 10.52
N SER A 167 -5.64 -3.77 10.97
CA SER A 167 -7.07 -3.59 11.14
C SER A 167 -7.49 -2.25 10.52
N TRP A 168 -8.61 -2.22 9.79
CA TRP A 168 -9.12 -1.03 9.07
C TRP A 168 -8.13 -0.53 8.00
N VAL A 169 -8.01 -1.29 6.92
CA VAL A 169 -7.15 -0.94 5.77
C VAL A 169 -8.00 -0.69 4.55
N HIS A 170 -7.87 0.49 3.93
CA HIS A 170 -8.54 0.81 2.66
C HIS A 170 -7.52 0.92 1.53
N ILE A 171 -7.74 0.18 0.46
CA ILE A 171 -6.91 0.19 -0.74
C ILE A 171 -7.78 0.57 -1.92
N LYS A 172 -7.32 1.54 -2.72
CA LYS A 172 -8.11 2.02 -3.85
C LYS A 172 -7.28 2.42 -5.05
N GLY A 173 -7.73 2.07 -6.25
CA GLY A 173 -7.19 2.67 -7.47
C GLY A 173 -5.75 2.26 -7.78
N LEU A 174 -5.30 1.07 -7.34
CA LEU A 174 -3.94 0.63 -7.63
C LEU A 174 -3.82 0.06 -9.05
N ASN A 175 -2.61 0.13 -9.61
CA ASN A 175 -2.24 -0.59 -10.82
C ASN A 175 -1.01 -1.46 -10.54
N ILE A 176 -1.19 -2.78 -10.59
CA ILE A 176 -0.16 -3.76 -10.26
C ILE A 176 0.15 -4.58 -11.52
N ALA A 177 1.43 -4.63 -11.91
CA ALA A 177 1.84 -5.29 -13.15
C ALA A 177 3.15 -6.06 -13.05
N ALA A 178 3.17 -7.31 -13.52
CA ALA A 178 4.37 -8.09 -13.81
C ALA A 178 4.15 -8.93 -15.08
N PRO A 179 5.21 -9.45 -15.73
CA PRO A 179 5.06 -10.35 -16.87
C PRO A 179 4.16 -11.56 -16.55
N ALA A 180 3.40 -12.02 -17.53
CA ALA A 180 2.45 -13.14 -17.36
C ALA A 180 3.14 -14.46 -16.95
N ASP A 181 4.43 -14.61 -17.25
CA ASP A 181 5.25 -15.77 -16.96
C ASP A 181 6.15 -15.59 -15.72
N SER A 182 6.01 -14.49 -14.97
CA SER A 182 6.80 -14.27 -13.77
C SER A 182 6.28 -15.11 -12.58
N PRO A 183 7.11 -15.99 -11.98
CA PRO A 183 6.65 -16.90 -10.94
C PRO A 183 6.37 -16.19 -9.61
N ASN A 184 5.28 -16.57 -8.94
CA ASN A 184 4.95 -16.15 -7.56
C ASN A 184 4.85 -14.63 -7.38
N THR A 185 4.49 -13.94 -8.45
CA THR A 185 4.31 -12.49 -8.44
C THR A 185 2.89 -12.10 -8.03
N ASP A 186 2.41 -12.59 -6.89
CA ASP A 186 1.05 -12.28 -6.44
C ASP A 186 0.85 -10.74 -6.38
N GLY A 187 -0.33 -10.24 -6.72
CA GLY A 187 -0.62 -8.82 -6.67
C GLY A 187 -0.69 -8.32 -5.23
N MET A 188 -1.64 -8.85 -4.46
CA MET A 188 -1.80 -8.56 -3.04
C MET A 188 -1.82 -9.82 -2.19
N TYR A 189 -1.22 -9.75 -1.00
CA TYR A 189 -1.27 -10.83 -0.01
C TYR A 189 -1.73 -10.30 1.35
N ILE A 190 -2.89 -10.76 1.80
CA ILE A 190 -3.55 -10.31 3.03
C ILE A 190 -3.46 -11.44 4.06
N GLN A 191 -2.86 -11.21 5.23
CA GLN A 191 -2.70 -12.24 6.26
C GLN A 191 -2.87 -11.67 7.66
N ASN A 192 -3.50 -12.43 8.57
CA ASN A 192 -3.72 -12.04 9.96
C ASN A 192 -4.30 -10.61 10.09
N SER A 193 -5.23 -10.22 9.22
CA SER A 193 -5.73 -8.85 9.14
C SER A 193 -7.25 -8.82 9.07
N GLU A 194 -7.86 -7.78 9.63
CA GLU A 194 -9.32 -7.62 9.70
C GLU A 194 -9.77 -6.28 9.13
N HIS A 195 -11.02 -6.18 8.66
CA HIS A 195 -11.60 -4.96 8.11
C HIS A 195 -10.74 -4.38 6.97
N VAL A 196 -10.54 -5.17 5.92
CA VAL A 196 -9.74 -4.77 4.75
C VAL A 196 -10.66 -4.55 3.56
N GLU A 197 -10.63 -3.35 3.00
CA GLU A 197 -11.39 -2.98 1.81
C GLU A 197 -10.45 -2.72 0.64
N VAL A 198 -10.67 -3.39 -0.48
CA VAL A 198 -9.92 -3.20 -1.73
C VAL A 198 -10.90 -2.81 -2.82
N SER A 199 -10.67 -1.68 -3.49
CA SER A 199 -11.56 -1.19 -4.53
C SER A 199 -10.85 -0.66 -5.77
N ASP A 200 -11.55 -0.69 -6.91
CA ASP A 200 -11.19 0.01 -8.16
C ASP A 200 -9.74 -0.27 -8.63
N THR A 201 -9.26 -1.51 -8.48
CA THR A 201 -7.84 -1.85 -8.65
C THR A 201 -7.62 -2.78 -9.84
N ILE A 202 -6.55 -2.56 -10.60
CA ILE A 202 -6.16 -3.35 -11.77
C ILE A 202 -4.89 -4.14 -11.44
N ILE A 203 -4.91 -5.46 -11.66
CA ILE A 203 -3.81 -6.37 -11.34
C ILE A 203 -3.58 -7.31 -12.52
N GLY A 204 -2.37 -7.33 -13.07
CA GLY A 204 -1.95 -8.31 -14.07
C GLY A 204 -0.55 -8.84 -13.75
N THR A 205 -0.44 -10.10 -13.36
CA THR A 205 0.82 -10.70 -12.89
C THR A 205 0.93 -12.16 -13.33
N GLY A 206 2.03 -12.85 -13.02
CA GLY A 206 2.18 -14.26 -13.34
C GLY A 206 1.62 -15.24 -12.29
N ASP A 207 0.91 -14.76 -11.26
CA ASP A 207 0.33 -15.61 -10.20
C ASP A 207 -1.00 -15.04 -9.69
N ASP A 208 -1.36 -15.27 -8.42
CA ASP A 208 -2.60 -14.76 -7.81
C ASP A 208 -2.72 -13.23 -7.86
N CYS A 209 -3.86 -12.71 -8.28
CA CYS A 209 -4.22 -11.30 -8.15
C CYS A 209 -4.22 -10.85 -6.68
N ILE A 210 -5.02 -11.55 -5.87
CA ILE A 210 -5.16 -11.31 -4.44
C ILE A 210 -5.19 -12.68 -3.77
N ALA A 211 -4.29 -12.89 -2.83
CA ALA A 211 -4.21 -14.09 -2.03
C ALA A 211 -4.52 -13.76 -0.56
N ILE A 212 -5.46 -14.51 0.02
CA ILE A 212 -5.85 -14.36 1.43
C ILE A 212 -5.26 -15.52 2.25
N GLY A 213 -4.43 -15.17 3.21
CA GLY A 213 -3.81 -16.05 4.17
C GLY A 213 -4.56 -16.11 5.51
N THR A 214 -4.15 -17.07 6.33
CA THR A 214 -4.79 -17.45 7.61
C THR A 214 -4.99 -16.26 8.54
N GLY A 215 -6.04 -16.33 9.36
CA GLY A 215 -6.28 -15.36 10.42
C GLY A 215 -6.81 -14.02 9.91
N SER A 216 -7.27 -13.97 8.66
CA SER A 216 -7.91 -12.80 8.08
C SER A 216 -9.44 -12.94 8.08
N SER A 217 -10.14 -11.85 8.28
CA SER A 217 -11.62 -11.80 8.31
C SER A 217 -12.14 -10.43 7.91
N ASP A 218 -13.38 -10.35 7.43
CA ASP A 218 -13.99 -9.10 6.97
C ASP A 218 -13.13 -8.39 5.90
N VAL A 219 -12.99 -9.07 4.75
CA VAL A 219 -12.26 -8.57 3.60
C VAL A 219 -13.26 -8.33 2.47
N ASN A 220 -13.43 -7.07 2.09
CA ASN A 220 -14.31 -6.66 1.01
C ASN A 220 -13.50 -6.27 -0.23
N MET A 221 -13.86 -6.82 -1.38
CA MET A 221 -13.22 -6.54 -2.67
C MET A 221 -14.28 -6.13 -3.70
N THR A 222 -14.14 -4.91 -4.23
CA THR A 222 -15.12 -4.35 -5.17
C THR A 222 -14.43 -3.79 -6.43
N GLY A 223 -14.90 -4.14 -7.63
CA GLY A 223 -14.41 -3.51 -8.86
C GLY A 223 -12.94 -3.83 -9.17
N ILE A 224 -12.53 -5.08 -8.98
CA ILE A 224 -11.17 -5.53 -9.27
C ILE A 224 -11.10 -6.06 -10.70
N THR A 225 -10.14 -5.56 -11.48
CA THR A 225 -9.77 -6.10 -12.78
C THR A 225 -8.51 -6.94 -12.66
N CYS A 226 -8.58 -8.19 -13.08
CA CYS A 226 -7.54 -9.18 -12.88
C CYS A 226 -7.10 -9.82 -14.20
N GLY A 227 -5.80 -9.93 -14.47
CA GLY A 227 -5.30 -10.64 -15.65
C GLY A 227 -4.15 -9.93 -16.36
N PRO A 228 -3.17 -10.69 -16.91
CA PRO A 228 -3.01 -12.16 -16.87
C PRO A 228 -2.70 -12.68 -15.44
N GLY A 229 -2.71 -14.01 -15.23
CA GLY A 229 -2.40 -14.65 -13.92
C GLY A 229 -3.37 -15.76 -13.50
N HIS A 230 -3.27 -16.21 -12.24
CA HIS A 230 -4.10 -17.29 -11.68
C HIS A 230 -5.47 -16.85 -11.14
N GLY A 231 -5.73 -15.54 -11.05
CA GLY A 231 -6.98 -15.01 -10.47
C GLY A 231 -6.91 -14.87 -8.96
N ILE A 232 -8.00 -15.09 -8.22
CA ILE A 232 -8.02 -14.92 -6.75
C ILE A 232 -7.88 -16.29 -6.08
N SER A 233 -6.93 -16.46 -5.16
CA SER A 233 -6.65 -17.75 -4.51
C SER A 233 -6.67 -17.64 -3.00
N GLU A 234 -7.47 -18.50 -2.37
CA GLU A 234 -7.66 -18.56 -0.93
C GLU A 234 -7.27 -19.95 -0.43
N THR A 235 -6.17 -20.02 0.33
CA THR A 235 -5.56 -21.31 0.70
C THR A 235 -6.00 -21.84 2.06
N VAL A 236 -6.82 -21.09 2.83
CA VAL A 236 -7.04 -21.34 4.26
C VAL A 236 -8.28 -20.63 4.83
N ALA A 237 -8.69 -21.03 6.05
CA ALA A 237 -9.92 -20.55 6.70
C ALA A 237 -9.97 -19.03 6.89
N CYS A 238 -10.99 -18.40 6.29
CA CYS A 238 -11.31 -16.98 6.35
C CYS A 238 -12.83 -16.80 6.43
N SER A 239 -13.32 -15.72 7.03
CA SER A 239 -14.76 -15.45 7.17
C SER A 239 -15.11 -14.00 6.89
N GLY A 240 -16.34 -13.75 6.42
CA GLY A 240 -16.81 -12.40 6.08
C GLY A 240 -16.16 -11.85 4.81
N ILE A 241 -15.86 -12.71 3.85
CA ILE A 241 -15.34 -12.27 2.55
C ILE A 241 -16.51 -11.79 1.68
N VAL A 242 -16.40 -10.61 1.09
CA VAL A 242 -17.40 -10.10 0.13
C VAL A 242 -16.70 -9.80 -1.18
N LEU A 243 -17.15 -10.44 -2.25
CA LEU A 243 -16.69 -10.17 -3.61
C LEU A 243 -17.79 -9.48 -4.40
N GLU A 244 -17.54 -8.28 -4.90
CA GLU A 244 -18.50 -7.53 -5.70
C GLU A 244 -17.87 -7.04 -7.01
N SER A 245 -18.51 -7.35 -8.14
CA SER A 245 -18.09 -6.84 -9.47
C SER A 245 -16.62 -7.12 -9.79
N ILE A 246 -16.22 -8.39 -9.76
CA ILE A 246 -14.84 -8.83 -10.03
C ILE A 246 -14.75 -9.37 -11.45
N GLY A 247 -13.95 -8.71 -12.30
CA GLY A 247 -13.74 -9.12 -13.68
C GLY A 247 -12.32 -9.64 -13.89
N ILE A 248 -12.17 -10.92 -14.24
CA ILE A 248 -10.91 -11.42 -14.80
C ILE A 248 -10.86 -11.17 -16.32
N ALA A 249 -9.96 -10.29 -16.74
CA ALA A 249 -9.55 -10.13 -18.12
C ALA A 249 -8.72 -11.37 -18.53
N LEU A 250 -9.33 -12.25 -19.32
CA LEU A 250 -8.63 -13.36 -19.94
C LEU A 250 -7.68 -12.80 -21.01
N ASP A 251 -6.38 -13.04 -20.89
CA ASP A 251 -5.44 -12.86 -22.00
C ASP A 251 -5.61 -14.05 -22.97
N PRO A 252 -6.11 -13.84 -24.20
CA PRO A 252 -6.27 -14.92 -25.19
C PRO A 252 -4.93 -15.55 -25.60
N ALA A 253 -3.80 -14.87 -25.37
CA ALA A 253 -2.46 -15.30 -25.71
C ALA A 253 -1.72 -16.00 -24.56
N ALA A 254 -2.25 -15.94 -23.32
CA ALA A 254 -1.66 -16.63 -22.18
C ALA A 254 -1.75 -18.14 -22.38
N LYS A 255 -0.59 -18.79 -22.57
CA LYS A 255 -0.45 -20.25 -22.54
C LYS A 255 -0.46 -20.70 -21.08
N GLY A 256 -1.64 -20.89 -20.52
CA GLY A 256 -1.85 -21.38 -19.15
C GLY A 256 -3.28 -21.85 -18.94
N ASP A 257 -3.52 -22.58 -17.84
CA ASP A 257 -4.86 -22.95 -17.43
C ASP A 257 -5.72 -21.69 -17.23
N ARG A 258 -7.03 -21.81 -17.51
CA ARG A 258 -7.96 -20.70 -17.25
C ARG A 258 -7.79 -20.25 -15.80
N PRO A 259 -7.75 -18.94 -15.49
CA PRO A 259 -7.71 -18.50 -14.10
C PRO A 259 -8.85 -19.17 -13.34
N THR A 260 -8.52 -19.80 -12.22
CA THR A 260 -9.46 -20.51 -11.35
C THR A 260 -9.43 -19.85 -10.00
N SER A 261 -10.59 -19.44 -9.50
CA SER A 261 -10.66 -19.05 -8.10
C SER A 261 -10.70 -20.31 -7.23
N TYR A 262 -9.82 -20.38 -6.23
CA TYR A 262 -9.79 -21.48 -5.28
C TYR A 262 -10.12 -20.96 -3.90
N CYS A 263 -10.98 -21.65 -3.16
CA CYS A 263 -11.19 -21.36 -1.76
C CYS A 263 -11.23 -22.62 -0.93
N LEU A 264 -10.47 -22.61 0.16
CA LEU A 264 -10.48 -23.67 1.16
C LEU A 264 -10.87 -23.08 2.51
N ASN A 265 -12.03 -23.48 3.03
CA ASN A 265 -12.60 -23.01 4.32
C ASN A 265 -12.95 -21.51 4.37
N ALA A 266 -13.22 -20.89 3.22
CA ALA A 266 -13.72 -19.53 3.17
C ALA A 266 -15.25 -19.47 3.38
N GLN A 267 -15.72 -18.43 4.07
CA GLN A 267 -17.14 -18.13 4.24
C GLN A 267 -17.39 -16.67 3.88
N GLY A 268 -18.41 -16.41 3.06
CA GLY A 268 -18.66 -15.08 2.53
C GLY A 268 -19.73 -15.09 1.44
N SER A 269 -19.89 -13.95 0.77
CA SER A 269 -20.89 -13.77 -0.28
C SER A 269 -20.30 -13.20 -1.57
N LYS A 270 -20.95 -13.52 -2.69
CA LYS A 270 -20.73 -12.84 -3.97
C LYS A 270 -21.91 -11.93 -4.28
N VAL A 271 -21.62 -10.72 -4.72
CA VAL A 271 -22.63 -9.75 -5.14
C VAL A 271 -22.35 -9.35 -6.60
N GLY A 272 -23.32 -9.61 -7.48
CA GLY A 272 -23.18 -9.31 -8.91
C GLY A 272 -22.31 -10.32 -9.67
N GLU A 273 -21.71 -9.87 -10.78
CA GLU A 273 -20.87 -10.72 -11.63
C GLU A 273 -19.45 -10.86 -11.06
N VAL A 274 -19.05 -12.11 -10.83
CA VAL A 274 -17.71 -12.50 -10.39
C VAL A 274 -17.22 -13.58 -11.35
N THR A 275 -16.20 -13.28 -12.16
CA THR A 275 -15.72 -14.18 -13.21
C THR A 275 -14.21 -14.37 -13.04
N PRO A 276 -13.70 -15.62 -12.90
CA PRO A 276 -14.39 -16.90 -12.86
C PRO A 276 -15.20 -17.05 -11.57
N ASP A 277 -16.24 -17.89 -11.63
CA ASP A 277 -17.12 -18.12 -10.49
C ASP A 277 -16.34 -18.64 -9.27
N VAL A 278 -16.64 -18.08 -8.10
CA VAL A 278 -16.04 -18.47 -6.82
C VAL A 278 -17.08 -19.30 -6.06
N SER A 279 -17.23 -20.58 -6.42
CA SER A 279 -18.35 -21.42 -5.99
C SER A 279 -18.41 -21.70 -4.47
N CYS A 280 -17.37 -21.34 -3.72
CA CYS A 280 -17.29 -21.50 -2.27
C CYS A 280 -18.04 -20.40 -1.49
N LEU A 281 -18.37 -19.29 -2.14
CA LEU A 281 -19.07 -18.14 -1.55
C LEU A 281 -20.54 -18.18 -1.95
N GLU A 282 -21.42 -17.81 -1.02
CA GLU A 282 -22.89 -17.81 -1.18
C GLU A 282 -23.42 -16.68 -2.06
#